data_AF-A0A961KDY5-F1
#
_entry.id   AF-A0A961KDY5-F1
#
_cell.length_a   1.000
_cell.length_b   1.000
_cell.length_c   1.000
_cell.angle_alpha   90.00
_cell.angle_beta   90.00
_cell.angle_gamma   90.00
#
_symmetry.space_group_name_H-M   'P 1'
#
loop_
_entity.id
_entity.type
_entity.pdbx_description
1 polymer ?
#
loop_
_entity_poly.entity_id
_entity_poly.type
_entity_poly.pdbx_seq_one_letter_code
_entity_poly.pdbx_strand_id
1 'polypeptide(L)'
;MTALPFADLLDRLDARDGAAPAVDPRALADTHLIEGEGVLEAWLDSRGQVPTDVTHEGFRLLALHRQGARGEPSFNACRETCRELVYLRNVALACEGDTPELRRTLRLQAMVLRHLALFVGGKMVESGLGDFCCSSRPVRQRDATPLQGD
;
A
#
# COMPACT_ATOMS: atom_id res chain seq x y z
N MET A 1 -4.66 19.72 -4.14
CA MET A 1 -4.55 18.69 -5.20
C MET A 1 -5.69 17.72 -4.98
N THR A 2 -6.57 17.54 -5.95
CA THR A 2 -7.64 16.53 -5.86
C THR A 2 -7.00 15.15 -5.89
N ALA A 3 -7.27 14.31 -4.89
CA ALA A 3 -6.79 12.93 -4.86
C ALA A 3 -7.24 12.21 -6.14
N LEU A 4 -6.30 11.54 -6.81
CA LEU A 4 -6.64 10.76 -8.00
C LEU A 4 -7.49 9.55 -7.58
N PRO A 5 -8.53 9.19 -8.35
CA PRO A 5 -9.25 7.94 -8.13
C PRO A 5 -8.28 6.76 -8.11
N PHE A 6 -8.49 5.82 -7.19
CA PHE A 6 -7.58 4.70 -6.96
C PHE A 6 -7.40 3.80 -8.21
N ALA A 7 -8.45 3.63 -9.02
CA ALA A 7 -8.38 2.91 -10.29
C ALA A 7 -7.40 3.59 -11.28
N ASP A 8 -7.50 4.91 -11.42
CA ASP A 8 -6.62 5.70 -12.31
C ASP A 8 -5.15 5.64 -11.86
N LEU A 9 -4.89 5.40 -10.56
CA LEU A 9 -3.54 5.19 -10.06
C LEU A 9 -2.95 3.87 -10.53
N LEU A 10 -3.70 2.76 -10.45
CA LEU A 10 -3.23 1.44 -10.88
C LEU A 10 -2.94 1.41 -12.38
N ASP A 11 -3.84 1.95 -13.20
CA ASP A 11 -3.66 2.02 -14.66
C ASP A 11 -2.41 2.80 -15.06
N ARG A 12 -2.11 3.90 -14.36
CA ARG A 12 -0.88 4.69 -14.58
C ARG A 12 0.38 3.93 -14.19
N LEU A 13 0.33 3.10 -13.15
CA LEU A 13 1.48 2.30 -12.72
C LEU A 13 1.78 1.18 -13.72
N ASP A 14 0.75 0.50 -14.23
CA ASP A 14 0.90 -0.53 -15.25
C ASP A 14 1.44 0.06 -16.57
N ALA A 15 1.07 1.30 -16.93
CA ALA A 15 1.58 1.98 -18.11
C ALA A 15 3.05 2.45 -18.02
N ARG A 16 3.68 2.41 -16.84
CA ARG A 16 5.08 2.87 -16.63
C ARG A 16 6.13 1.82 -16.98
N ASP A 17 5.74 0.58 -17.24
CA ASP A 17 6.68 -0.45 -17.69
C ASP A 17 7.16 -0.17 -19.13
N GLY A 18 8.45 0.16 -19.26
CA GLY A 18 9.15 0.23 -20.55
C GLY A 18 9.44 1.63 -21.11
N ALA A 19 8.93 2.71 -20.52
CA ALA A 19 9.22 4.07 -20.97
C ALA A 19 10.37 4.74 -20.19
N ALA A 20 11.23 5.50 -20.89
CA ALA A 20 12.13 6.44 -20.23
C ALA A 20 11.29 7.57 -19.62
N PRO A 21 11.59 8.04 -18.40
CA PRO A 21 10.82 9.12 -17.80
C PRO A 21 10.99 10.40 -18.63
N ALA A 22 9.87 10.95 -19.12
CA ALA A 22 9.82 12.23 -19.82
C ALA A 22 9.98 13.44 -18.86
N VAL A 23 10.15 13.16 -17.57
CA VAL A 23 10.16 14.10 -16.45
C VAL A 23 11.49 13.95 -15.70
N ASP A 24 11.92 15.01 -15.02
CA ASP A 24 13.05 14.97 -14.09
C ASP A 24 12.95 13.72 -13.17
N PRO A 25 13.95 12.83 -13.20
CA PRO A 25 14.03 11.65 -12.34
C PRO A 25 13.77 11.93 -10.86
N ARG A 26 14.18 13.09 -10.33
CA ARG A 26 13.97 13.44 -8.92
C ARG A 26 12.52 13.80 -8.64
N ALA A 27 11.91 14.59 -9.53
CA ALA A 27 10.48 14.88 -9.46
C ALA A 27 9.63 13.60 -9.57
N LEU A 28 10.08 12.61 -10.35
CA LEU A 28 9.43 11.31 -10.40
C LEU A 28 9.53 10.55 -9.07
N ALA A 29 10.66 10.62 -8.37
CA ALA A 29 10.81 9.99 -7.05
C ALA A 29 9.84 10.56 -6.01
N ASP A 30 9.65 11.88 -6.00
CA ASP A 30 8.67 12.54 -5.14
C ASP A 30 7.23 12.23 -5.57
N THR A 31 6.98 12.13 -6.89
CA THR A 31 5.67 11.74 -7.43
C THR A 31 5.26 10.36 -6.94
N HIS A 32 6.15 9.38 -6.96
CA HIS A 32 5.87 8.04 -6.43
C HIS A 32 5.55 8.07 -4.93
N LEU A 33 6.22 8.92 -4.15
CA LEU A 33 5.94 9.05 -2.72
C LEU A 33 4.54 9.63 -2.49
N ILE A 34 4.19 10.70 -3.21
CA ILE A 34 2.85 11.33 -3.17
C ILE A 34 1.76 10.34 -3.59
N GLU A 35 2.01 9.56 -4.64
CA GLU A 35 1.08 8.52 -5.09
C GLU A 35 0.90 7.42 -4.02
N GLY A 36 1.97 7.06 -3.30
CA GLY A 36 1.87 6.17 -2.14
C GLY A 36 1.00 6.74 -1.02
N GLU A 37 1.07 8.06 -0.78
CA GLU A 37 0.16 8.73 0.17
C GLU A 37 -1.29 8.63 -0.31
N GLY A 38 -1.54 8.87 -1.60
CA GLY A 38 -2.88 8.71 -2.20
C GLY A 38 -3.46 7.30 -2.03
N VAL A 39 -2.63 6.25 -2.10
CA VAL A 39 -3.06 4.87 -1.80
C VAL A 39 -3.57 4.75 -0.36
N LEU A 40 -2.83 5.31 0.61
CA LEU A 40 -3.22 5.23 2.02
C LEU A 40 -4.38 6.16 2.36
N GLU A 41 -4.52 7.29 1.67
CA GLU A 41 -5.71 8.15 1.75
C GLU A 41 -6.96 7.39 1.30
N ALA A 42 -6.90 6.66 0.18
CA ALA A 42 -8.02 5.85 -0.30
C ALA A 42 -8.44 4.78 0.72
N TRP A 43 -7.49 4.16 1.41
CA TRP A 43 -7.77 3.23 2.51
C TRP A 43 -8.49 3.89 3.70
N LEU A 44 -8.08 5.11 4.07
CA LEU A 44 -8.69 5.84 5.18
C LEU A 44 -10.09 6.33 4.80
N ASP A 45 -10.25 6.85 3.59
CA ASP A 45 -11.53 7.31 3.04
C ASP A 45 -12.54 6.16 2.95
N SER A 46 -12.12 4.97 2.51
CA SER A 46 -12.98 3.78 2.49
C SER A 46 -13.47 3.34 3.88
N ARG A 47 -12.84 3.86 4.93
CA ARG A 47 -13.21 3.64 6.35
C ARG A 47 -13.86 4.88 6.98
N GLY A 48 -14.20 5.90 6.20
CA GLY A 48 -14.79 7.15 6.68
C GLY A 48 -13.84 7.95 7.58
N GLN A 49 -12.53 7.77 7.45
CA GLN A 49 -11.53 8.48 8.24
C GLN A 49 -10.91 9.60 7.44
N VAL A 50 -10.74 10.77 8.09
CA VAL A 50 -9.99 11.89 7.53
C VAL A 50 -8.49 11.56 7.55
N PRO A 51 -7.79 11.58 6.40
CA PRO A 51 -6.36 11.39 6.35
C PRO A 51 -5.59 12.44 7.16
N THR A 52 -4.52 12.01 7.83
CA THR A 52 -3.70 12.93 8.61
C THR A 52 -2.74 13.74 7.74
N ASP A 53 -2.54 15.00 8.09
CA ASP A 53 -1.53 15.88 7.48
C ASP A 53 -0.21 15.93 8.25
N VAL A 54 -0.10 15.17 9.35
CA VAL A 54 1.13 15.13 10.14
C VAL A 54 2.15 14.20 9.51
N THR A 55 3.41 14.36 9.91
CA THR A 55 4.51 13.47 9.53
C THR A 55 4.90 12.53 10.66
N HIS A 56 5.37 11.33 10.32
CA HIS A 56 6.07 10.44 11.23
C HIS A 56 7.45 10.13 10.66
N GLU A 57 8.51 10.28 11.45
CA GLU A 57 9.90 10.17 10.97
C GLU A 57 10.20 11.12 9.77
N GLY A 58 9.47 12.25 9.66
CA GLY A 58 9.60 13.21 8.57
C GLY A 58 8.75 12.91 7.31
N PHE A 59 7.98 11.82 7.30
CA PHE A 59 7.18 11.42 6.14
C PHE A 59 5.71 11.28 6.49
N ARG A 60 4.83 11.88 5.68
CA ARG A 60 3.38 11.79 5.85
C ARG A 60 2.87 10.40 5.47
N LEU A 61 3.43 9.74 4.45
CA LEU A 61 3.21 8.32 4.15
C LEU A 61 3.26 7.41 5.41
N LEU A 62 4.27 7.59 6.26
CA LEU A 62 4.43 6.77 7.48
C LEU A 62 3.39 7.11 8.55
N ALA A 63 2.94 8.36 8.63
CA ALA A 63 1.86 8.76 9.52
C ALA A 63 0.51 8.18 9.06
N LEU A 64 0.23 8.24 7.76
CA LEU A 64 -0.95 7.64 7.14
C LEU A 64 -1.00 6.12 7.37
N HIS A 65 0.13 5.42 7.18
CA HIS A 65 0.19 3.98 7.47
C HIS A 65 -0.14 3.70 8.94
N ARG A 66 0.47 4.47 9.87
CA ARG A 66 0.19 4.31 11.32
C ARG A 66 -1.27 4.55 11.66
N GLN A 67 -1.92 5.51 11.00
CA GLN A 67 -3.36 5.73 11.15
C GLN A 67 -4.15 4.54 10.59
N GLY A 68 -3.84 4.11 9.37
CA GLY A 68 -4.51 3.02 8.67
C GLY A 68 -4.42 1.67 9.39
N ALA A 69 -3.33 1.41 10.11
CA ALA A 69 -3.14 0.19 10.89
C ALA A 69 -3.90 0.17 12.24
N ARG A 70 -4.43 1.31 12.72
CA ARG A 70 -5.19 1.34 13.98
C ARG A 70 -6.49 0.57 13.84
N GLY A 71 -6.66 -0.41 14.72
CA GLY A 71 -7.83 -1.29 14.74
C GLY A 71 -7.85 -2.33 13.62
N GLU A 72 -6.82 -2.37 12.75
CA GLU A 72 -6.72 -3.35 11.66
C GLU A 72 -5.32 -3.97 11.63
N PRO A 73 -5.07 -5.05 12.42
CA PRO A 73 -3.76 -5.68 12.52
C PRO A 73 -3.22 -6.19 11.19
N SER A 74 -4.08 -6.65 10.27
CA SER A 74 -3.64 -7.19 8.97
C SER A 74 -3.07 -6.09 8.07
N PHE A 75 -3.47 -4.82 8.26
CA PHE A 75 -2.97 -3.69 7.48
C PHE A 75 -1.51 -3.36 7.83
N ASN A 76 -1.04 -3.70 9.04
CA ASN A 76 0.36 -3.50 9.42
C ASN A 76 1.35 -4.34 8.58
N ALA A 77 0.85 -5.30 7.79
CA ALA A 77 1.66 -6.06 6.84
C ALA A 77 2.33 -5.17 5.77
N CYS A 78 1.75 -4.02 5.43
CA CYS A 78 2.34 -3.09 4.44
C CYS A 78 3.31 -2.06 5.06
N ARG A 79 3.65 -2.18 6.35
CA ARG A 79 4.58 -1.26 7.04
C ARG A 79 5.93 -1.16 6.32
N GLU A 80 6.53 -2.30 6.01
CA GLU A 80 7.85 -2.33 5.37
C GLU A 80 7.78 -1.82 3.93
N THR A 81 6.70 -2.09 3.20
CA THR A 81 6.46 -1.52 1.86
C THR A 81 6.44 0.02 1.90
N CYS A 82 5.81 0.61 2.92
CA CYS A 82 5.81 2.07 3.10
C CYS A 82 7.21 2.61 3.43
N ARG A 83 7.97 1.92 4.30
CA ARG A 83 9.36 2.30 4.63
C ARG A 83 10.29 2.18 3.42
N GLU A 84 10.08 1.16 2.59
CA GLU A 84 10.85 0.93 1.37
C GLU A 84 10.61 2.03 0.33
N LEU A 85 9.37 2.51 0.16
CA LEU A 85 9.09 3.67 -0.70
C LEU A 85 9.85 4.93 -0.26
N VAL A 86 9.87 5.21 1.04
CA VAL A 86 10.64 6.32 1.61
C VAL A 86 12.14 6.14 1.37
N TYR A 87 12.65 4.92 1.60
CA TYR A 87 14.05 4.59 1.38
C TYR A 87 14.46 4.81 -0.08
N LEU A 88 13.71 4.25 -1.03
CA LEU A 88 14.01 4.35 -2.47
C LEU A 88 13.94 5.80 -2.96
N ARG A 89 12.99 6.59 -2.43
CA ARG A 89 12.94 8.04 -2.69
C ARG A 89 14.23 8.73 -2.23
N ASN A 90 14.69 8.43 -1.03
CA ASN A 90 15.91 9.04 -0.49
C ASN A 90 17.17 8.60 -1.26
N VAL A 91 17.26 7.33 -1.66
CA VAL A 91 18.34 6.84 -2.54
C VAL A 91 18.33 7.57 -3.88
N ALA A 92 17.16 7.72 -4.51
CA ALA A 92 17.03 8.44 -5.78
C ALA A 92 17.52 9.91 -5.65
N LEU A 93 17.26 10.56 -4.51
CA LEU A 93 17.78 11.91 -4.28
C LEU A 93 19.28 11.97 -3.95
N ALA A 94 19.88 10.88 -3.50
CA ALA A 94 21.31 10.82 -3.24
C ALA A 94 22.14 10.62 -4.52
N CYS A 95 21.54 10.10 -5.61
CA CYS A 95 22.22 9.92 -6.89
C CYS A 95 22.61 11.26 -7.53
N GLU A 96 23.81 11.35 -8.11
CA GLU A 96 24.25 12.54 -8.86
C GLU A 96 24.01 12.36 -10.37
N GLY A 97 23.24 13.26 -10.98
CA GLY A 97 22.91 13.20 -12.41
C GLY A 97 21.97 12.05 -12.80
N ASP A 98 21.75 11.88 -14.11
CA ASP A 98 20.90 10.82 -14.66
C ASP A 98 21.70 9.51 -14.90
N THR A 99 21.89 8.76 -13.82
CA THR A 99 22.68 7.52 -13.83
C THR A 99 21.81 6.27 -14.07
N PRO A 100 22.40 5.16 -14.56
CA PRO A 100 21.72 3.87 -14.60
C PRO A 100 21.19 3.40 -13.24
N GLU A 101 21.88 3.77 -12.15
CA GLU A 101 21.47 3.48 -10.78
C GLU A 101 20.18 4.22 -10.41
N LEU A 102 20.11 5.53 -10.69
CA LEU A 102 18.89 6.32 -10.49
C LEU A 102 17.70 5.70 -11.24
N ARG A 103 17.89 5.36 -12.52
CA ARG A 103 16.84 4.72 -13.33
C ARG A 103 16.41 3.37 -12.77
N ARG A 104 17.33 2.58 -12.21
CA ARG A 104 17.00 1.31 -11.53
C ARG A 104 16.21 1.55 -10.26
N THR A 105 16.64 2.50 -9.42
CA THR A 105 15.97 2.87 -8.17
C THR A 105 14.55 3.33 -8.42
N LEU A 106 14.31 4.17 -9.44
CA LEU A 106 12.98 4.64 -9.81
C LEU A 106 12.05 3.53 -10.30
N ARG A 107 12.58 2.57 -11.07
CA ARG A 107 11.81 1.37 -11.47
C ARG A 107 11.44 0.52 -10.26
N LEU A 108 12.38 0.31 -9.34
CA LEU A 108 12.11 -0.41 -8.10
C LEU A 108 11.06 0.31 -7.26
N GLN A 109 11.16 1.64 -7.13
CA GLN A 109 10.19 2.45 -6.42
C GLN A 109 8.78 2.32 -7.02
N ALA A 110 8.66 2.33 -8.35
CA ALA A 110 7.38 2.11 -9.04
C ALA A 110 6.80 0.71 -8.77
N MET A 111 7.64 -0.34 -8.75
CA MET A 111 7.19 -1.69 -8.41
C MET A 111 6.71 -1.81 -6.95
N VAL A 112 7.41 -1.19 -6.00
CA VAL A 112 7.01 -1.15 -4.59
C VAL A 112 5.70 -0.38 -4.41
N LEU A 113 5.54 0.74 -5.13
CA LEU A 113 4.30 1.52 -5.13
C LEU A 113 3.14 0.69 -5.69
N ARG A 114 3.36 -0.03 -6.78
CA ARG A 114 2.38 -0.95 -7.36
C ARG A 114 1.99 -2.06 -6.39
N HIS A 115 2.95 -2.64 -5.68
CA HIS A 115 2.67 -3.62 -4.64
C HIS A 115 1.79 -3.00 -3.54
N LEU A 116 2.14 -1.82 -3.03
CA LEU A 116 1.32 -1.13 -2.02
C LEU A 116 -0.11 -0.92 -2.51
N ALA A 117 -0.28 -0.45 -3.74
CA ALA A 117 -1.59 -0.28 -4.35
C ALA A 117 -2.35 -1.61 -4.42
N LEU A 118 -1.77 -2.68 -4.97
CA LEU A 118 -2.45 -3.98 -5.04
C LEU A 118 -2.86 -4.53 -3.67
N PHE A 119 -2.00 -4.38 -2.65
CA PHE A 119 -2.31 -4.78 -1.28
C PHE A 119 -3.52 -4.01 -0.74
N VAL A 120 -3.50 -2.67 -0.83
CA VAL A 120 -4.57 -1.83 -0.31
C VAL A 120 -5.87 -2.02 -1.10
N GLY A 121 -5.80 -2.16 -2.42
CA GLY A 121 -6.95 -2.49 -3.26
C GLY A 121 -7.60 -3.81 -2.83
N GLY A 122 -6.79 -4.84 -2.56
CA GLY A 122 -7.27 -6.11 -2.01
C GLY A 122 -7.96 -5.94 -0.66
N LYS A 123 -7.38 -5.15 0.26
CA LYS A 123 -7.99 -4.85 1.57
C LYS A 123 -9.31 -4.09 1.45
N MET A 124 -9.42 -3.15 0.52
CA MET A 124 -10.64 -2.39 0.28
C MET A 124 -11.75 -3.28 -0.30
N VAL A 125 -11.40 -4.20 -1.21
CA VAL A 125 -12.33 -5.21 -1.75
C VAL A 125 -12.81 -6.14 -0.64
N GLU A 126 -11.91 -6.67 0.19
CA GLU A 126 -12.27 -7.50 1.35
C GLU A 126 -13.20 -6.76 2.32
N SER A 127 -12.90 -5.50 2.64
CA SER A 127 -13.70 -4.69 3.56
C SER A 127 -15.08 -4.33 2.99
N GLY A 128 -15.19 -4.16 1.67
CA GLY A 128 -16.46 -3.87 0.98
C GLY A 128 -17.35 -5.10 0.76
N LEU A 129 -16.80 -6.31 0.83
CA LEU A 129 -17.53 -7.56 0.63
C LEU A 129 -18.20 -8.07 1.92
N GLY A 130 -17.97 -7.43 3.08
CA GLY A 130 -18.44 -7.92 4.38
C GLY A 130 -17.74 -9.22 4.78
N ASP A 131 -17.89 -9.64 6.04
CA ASP A 131 -17.26 -10.86 6.58
C ASP A 131 -17.38 -12.03 5.59
N PHE A 132 -16.25 -12.42 4.99
CA PHE A 132 -16.15 -13.68 4.25
C PHE A 132 -16.28 -14.83 5.24
N CYS A 133 -17.53 -15.15 5.57
CA CYS A 133 -17.93 -16.41 6.14
C CYS A 133 -17.64 -17.50 5.09
N CYS A 134 -16.44 -18.09 5.10
CA CYS A 134 -16.16 -19.47 4.68
C CYS A 134 -14.64 -19.80 4.77
N SER A 135 -14.18 -20.29 5.93
CA SER A 135 -13.29 -21.48 5.99
C SER A 135 -12.89 -21.88 7.42
N SER A 136 -13.07 -21.04 8.44
CA SER A 136 -12.76 -21.37 9.83
C SER A 136 -13.98 -21.88 10.62
N ARG A 137 -14.76 -22.80 10.05
CA ARG A 137 -15.58 -23.70 10.88
C ARG A 137 -14.61 -24.70 11.51
N PRO A 138 -14.55 -24.84 12.85
CA PRO A 138 -13.52 -25.67 13.47
C PRO A 138 -13.65 -27.13 13.03
N VAL A 139 -12.57 -27.70 12.49
CA VAL A 139 -12.43 -29.10 12.03
C VAL A 139 -12.51 -30.14 13.18
N ARG A 140 -12.91 -29.75 14.39
CA ARG A 140 -13.14 -30.66 15.52
C ARG A 140 -14.51 -30.44 16.15
N GLN A 141 -15.55 -30.87 15.45
CA GLN A 141 -16.83 -31.24 16.06
C GLN A 141 -17.45 -32.41 15.27
N ARG A 142 -16.65 -33.46 15.07
CA ARG A 142 -17.15 -34.81 14.87
C ARG A 142 -16.37 -35.68 15.83
N ASP A 143 -17.04 -36.01 16.93
CA ASP A 143 -16.86 -37.16 17.82
C ASP A 143 -17.22 -36.77 19.26
N ALA A 144 -18.49 -36.39 19.43
CA ALA A 144 -19.19 -36.60 20.70
C ALA A 144 -20.33 -37.58 20.39
N THR A 145 -19.96 -38.85 20.17
CA THR A 145 -20.93 -39.95 20.23
C THR A 145 -21.45 -39.99 21.67
N PRO A 146 -22.75 -39.80 21.93
CA PRO A 146 -23.28 -40.00 23.27
C PRO A 146 -23.14 -41.48 23.63
N LEU A 147 -22.52 -41.76 24.78
CA LEU A 147 -22.68 -43.05 25.44
C LEU A 147 -24.15 -43.18 25.82
N GLN A 148 -24.90 -43.99 25.08
CA GLN A 148 -26.20 -44.49 25.54
C GLN A 148 -25.93 -45.53 26.63
N GLY A 149 -26.32 -45.19 27.85
CA GLY A 149 -26.58 -46.18 28.88
C GLY A 149 -27.93 -46.84 28.61
N ASP A 150 -27.96 -48.16 28.72
CA ASP A 150 -28.92 -48.95 29.49
C ASP A 150 -28.22 -50.27 29.88
#